data_AF-A0A1H1VJP6-F1
#
_entry.id   AF-A0A1H1VJP6-F1
#
_cell.length_a   1.000
_cell.length_b   1.000
_cell.length_c   1.000
_cell.angle_alpha   90.00
_cell.angle_beta   90.00
_cell.angle_gamma   90.00
#
_symmetry.space_group_name_H-M   'P 1'
#
loop_
_entity.id
_entity.type
_entity.pdbx_description
1 polymer ?
#
loop_
_entity_poly.entity_id
_entity_poly.type
_entity_poly.pdbx_seq_one_letter_code
_entity_poly.pdbx_strand_id
1 'polypeptide(L)'
;MRPSSRRDRSNGRLRQPLERAAPEGTVTRLGVRVDRGPEAGPEVRLLLNGQDPLGSSSFSTGNHPGDLLDNGALLPTDPPQRIGLYGCNCGVFGCGTLTALIERRGDTVVWRRFYAFHAGEYDGPFNEDSTWPDPVDDPDADADLLPDQLDLPTVTFDAEQYRQVLADAASGWSSAHGRRNDWT
;
A
#
# COMPACT_ATOMS: atom_id res chain seq x y z
N MET A 1 -32.82 10.60 9.41
CA MET A 1 -31.87 9.70 8.72
C MET A 1 -30.55 9.76 9.46
N ARG A 2 -30.08 8.63 10.01
CA ARG A 2 -28.77 8.54 10.67
C ARG A 2 -27.71 8.24 9.60
N PRO A 3 -26.58 8.97 9.51
CA PRO A 3 -25.50 8.59 8.61
C PRO A 3 -24.94 7.23 9.02
N SER A 4 -24.71 6.38 8.03
CA SER A 4 -24.32 4.98 8.17
C SER A 4 -23.01 4.79 8.94
N SER A 5 -23.07 3.94 9.96
CA SER A 5 -22.01 3.61 10.92
C SER A 5 -20.88 2.72 10.35
N ARG A 6 -20.63 2.76 9.04
CA ARG A 6 -19.56 1.99 8.38
C ARG A 6 -18.20 2.70 8.41
N ARG A 7 -18.18 4.04 8.23
CA ARG A 7 -16.96 4.87 8.21
C ARG A 7 -16.11 4.77 9.48
N ASP A 8 -16.75 4.53 10.62
CA ASP A 8 -16.12 4.56 11.94
C ASP A 8 -15.39 3.24 12.30
N ARG A 9 -15.82 2.11 11.72
CA ARG A 9 -15.32 0.78 12.14
C ARG A 9 -14.01 0.37 11.47
N SER A 10 -13.75 0.78 10.24
CA SER A 10 -12.50 0.51 9.51
C SER A 10 -11.36 1.37 10.06
N ASN A 11 -11.61 2.65 10.36
CA ASN A 11 -10.63 3.56 10.97
C ASN A 11 -10.11 3.05 12.31
N GLY A 12 -11.00 2.69 13.24
CA GLY A 12 -10.59 2.23 14.58
C GLY A 12 -9.81 0.90 14.58
N ARG A 13 -10.03 0.03 13.59
CA ARG A 13 -9.39 -1.30 13.52
C ARG A 13 -7.97 -1.28 12.99
N LEU A 14 -7.62 -0.32 12.13
CA LEU A 14 -6.26 -0.16 11.62
C LEU A 14 -5.42 0.82 12.45
N ARG A 15 -6.05 1.86 12.99
CA ARG A 15 -5.32 2.94 13.67
C ARG A 15 -4.46 2.45 14.82
N GLN A 16 -5.04 1.74 15.78
CA GLN A 16 -4.32 1.32 16.97
C GLN A 16 -3.15 0.36 16.68
N PRO A 17 -3.30 -0.67 15.81
CA PRO A 17 -2.16 -1.48 15.37
C PRO A 17 -1.07 -0.65 14.68
N LEU A 18 -1.47 0.29 13.81
CA LEU A 18 -0.52 1.12 13.08
C LEU A 18 0.24 2.07 14.01
N GLU A 19 -0.43 2.76 14.93
CA GLU A 19 0.21 3.62 15.93
C GLU A 19 1.19 2.85 16.82
N ARG A 20 0.90 1.57 17.12
CA ARG A 20 1.81 0.73 17.90
C ARG A 20 3.04 0.33 17.10
N ALA A 21 2.86 -0.03 15.83
CA ALA A 21 3.93 -0.49 14.96
C ALA A 21 4.78 0.67 14.41
N ALA A 22 4.17 1.84 14.23
CA ALA A 22 4.77 3.04 13.65
C ALA A 22 4.19 4.29 14.33
N PRO A 23 4.63 4.62 15.55
CA PRO A 23 4.17 5.83 16.24
C PRO A 23 4.46 7.08 15.42
N GLU A 24 3.49 7.98 15.32
CA GLU A 24 3.64 9.22 14.56
C GLU A 24 4.81 10.06 15.09
N GLY A 25 5.57 10.67 14.18
CA GLY A 25 6.77 11.44 14.52
C GLY A 25 8.01 10.60 14.85
N THR A 26 7.95 9.27 14.67
CA THR A 26 9.11 8.38 14.82
C THR A 26 9.56 7.79 13.48
N VAL A 27 10.86 7.50 13.38
CA VAL A 27 11.41 6.76 12.24
C VAL A 27 11.10 5.28 12.42
N THR A 28 10.34 4.73 11.48
CA THR A 28 9.93 3.34 11.41
C THR A 28 10.90 2.57 10.53
N ARG A 29 11.24 1.34 10.93
CA ARG A 29 11.96 0.40 10.07
C ARG A 29 10.99 -0.32 9.16
N LEU A 30 11.18 -0.19 7.85
CA LEU A 30 10.48 -1.03 6.87
C LEU A 30 11.10 -2.43 6.82
N GLY A 31 10.27 -3.45 6.76
CA GLY A 31 10.62 -4.79 6.31
C GLY A 31 9.67 -5.24 5.20
N VAL A 32 10.14 -6.15 4.35
CA VAL A 32 9.33 -6.76 3.29
C VAL A 32 9.43 -8.26 3.43
N ARG A 33 8.28 -8.94 3.39
CA ARG A 33 8.19 -10.40 3.36
C ARG A 33 7.34 -10.81 2.17
N VAL A 34 7.71 -11.88 1.49
CA VAL A 34 6.88 -12.48 0.44
C VAL A 34 6.30 -13.78 1.00
N ASP A 35 4.97 -13.82 1.13
CA ASP A 35 4.24 -14.98 1.61
C ASP A 35 3.59 -15.74 0.43
N ARG A 36 3.24 -17.01 0.64
CA ARG A 36 2.34 -17.71 -0.30
C ARG A 36 0.91 -17.25 -0.01
N GLY A 37 0.31 -16.55 -0.95
CA GLY A 37 -1.10 -16.21 -0.92
C GLY A 37 -1.99 -17.45 -1.13
N PRO A 38 -3.20 -17.47 -0.57
CA PRO A 38 -4.08 -18.64 -0.60
C PRO A 38 -4.63 -18.96 -2.00
N GLU A 39 -4.78 -17.96 -2.89
CA GLU A 39 -5.40 -18.15 -4.22
C GLU A 39 -4.71 -17.38 -5.37
N ALA A 40 -4.00 -16.27 -5.10
CA ALA A 40 -3.45 -15.37 -6.12
C ALA A 40 -1.95 -15.56 -6.43
N GLY A 41 -1.25 -16.47 -5.74
CA GLY A 41 0.20 -16.63 -5.86
C GLY A 41 0.98 -15.90 -4.76
N PRO A 42 2.26 -15.57 -4.96
CA PRO A 42 3.05 -14.90 -3.94
C PRO A 42 2.56 -13.48 -3.70
N GLU A 43 2.56 -13.05 -2.43
CA GLU A 43 2.06 -11.75 -2.01
C GLU A 43 3.10 -11.03 -1.13
N VAL A 44 3.29 -9.73 -1.38
CA VAL A 44 4.13 -8.86 -0.56
C VAL A 44 3.40 -8.46 0.71
N ARG A 45 4.07 -8.63 1.85
CA ARG A 45 3.70 -8.11 3.16
C ARG A 45 4.66 -7.01 3.58
N LEU A 46 4.11 -5.87 3.95
CA LEU A 46 4.84 -4.69 4.41
C LEU A 46 4.89 -4.70 5.94
N LEU A 47 6.10 -4.84 6.47
CA LEU A 47 6.34 -4.92 7.91
C LEU A 47 6.82 -3.55 8.43
N LEU A 48 6.10 -2.99 9.40
CA LEU A 48 6.46 -1.78 10.13
C LEU A 48 7.00 -2.20 11.50
N ASN A 49 8.29 -1.95 11.73
CA ASN A 49 9.01 -2.44 12.92
C ASN A 49 8.80 -3.95 13.18
N GLY A 50 8.75 -4.73 12.09
CA GLY A 50 8.58 -6.19 12.13
C GLY A 50 7.13 -6.68 12.28
N GLN A 51 6.15 -5.79 12.33
CA GLN A 51 4.72 -6.13 12.39
C GLN A 51 4.02 -5.77 11.08
N ASP A 52 2.94 -6.47 10.73
CA ASP A 52 2.10 -6.12 9.57
C ASP A 52 0.78 -5.49 10.05
N PRO A 53 0.76 -4.21 10.45
CA PRO A 53 -0.45 -3.57 10.93
C PRO A 53 -1.45 -3.23 9.81
N LEU A 54 -0.98 -3.17 8.56
CA LEU A 54 -1.77 -2.81 7.39
C LEU A 54 -2.58 -4.00 6.87
N GLY A 55 -2.00 -5.20 6.97
CA GLY A 55 -2.64 -6.48 6.71
C GLY A 55 -3.72 -6.81 7.74
N SER A 56 -4.97 -6.43 7.47
CA SER A 56 -6.11 -6.66 8.37
C SER A 56 -7.22 -7.46 7.71
N SER A 57 -8.26 -7.85 8.46
CA SER A 57 -9.44 -8.56 7.90
C SER A 57 -10.13 -7.84 6.74
N SER A 58 -9.96 -6.53 6.61
CA SER A 58 -10.54 -5.73 5.52
C SER A 58 -9.54 -5.44 4.40
N PHE A 59 -8.24 -5.66 4.63
CA PHE A 59 -7.13 -5.37 3.74
C PHE A 59 -6.10 -6.49 3.85
N SER A 60 -6.48 -7.71 3.46
CA SER A 60 -5.69 -8.91 3.75
C SER A 60 -4.88 -9.41 2.56
N THR A 61 -5.18 -8.96 1.35
CA THR A 61 -4.49 -9.42 0.13
C THR A 61 -3.35 -8.48 -0.19
N GLY A 62 -2.12 -9.01 -0.23
CA GLY A 62 -0.94 -8.25 -0.65
C GLY A 62 -0.84 -8.12 -2.17
N ASN A 63 0.03 -7.22 -2.63
CA ASN A 63 0.36 -7.12 -4.05
C ASN A 63 1.27 -8.28 -4.48
N HIS A 64 1.17 -8.71 -5.74
CA HIS A 64 2.16 -9.60 -6.31
C HIS A 64 3.55 -8.92 -6.32
N PRO A 65 4.65 -9.62 -5.98
CA PRO A 65 5.99 -9.03 -5.92
C PRO A 65 6.43 -8.32 -7.20
N GLY A 66 6.07 -8.87 -8.38
CA GLY A 66 6.39 -8.25 -9.67
C GLY A 66 5.72 -6.91 -9.92
N ASP A 67 4.60 -6.63 -9.25
CA ASP A 67 3.89 -5.37 -9.40
C ASP A 67 4.29 -4.34 -8.34
N LEU A 68 4.94 -4.74 -7.24
CA LEU A 68 5.32 -3.80 -6.17
C LEU A 68 6.84 -3.57 -6.08
N LEU A 69 7.64 -4.60 -6.36
CA LEU A 69 9.09 -4.58 -6.20
C LEU A 69 9.80 -4.37 -7.55
N ASP A 70 9.39 -5.09 -8.60
CA ASP A 70 10.12 -5.08 -9.88
C ASP A 70 9.89 -3.81 -10.70
N ASN A 71 8.72 -3.17 -10.58
CA ASN A 71 8.40 -1.90 -11.25
C ASN A 71 8.76 -0.65 -10.43
N GLY A 72 9.28 -0.83 -9.21
CA GLY A 72 9.65 0.27 -8.33
C GLY A 72 8.46 1.06 -7.76
N ALA A 73 7.26 0.48 -7.69
CA ALA A 73 6.06 1.20 -7.21
C ALA A 73 6.21 1.85 -5.83
N LEU A 74 6.95 1.22 -4.92
CA LEU A 74 7.21 1.79 -3.60
C LEU A 74 8.32 2.85 -3.59
N LEU A 75 9.07 3.03 -4.67
CA LEU A 75 10.11 4.07 -4.72
C LEU A 75 9.44 5.45 -4.83
N PRO A 76 9.78 6.40 -3.95
CA PRO A 76 9.21 7.74 -4.04
C PRO A 76 9.59 8.45 -5.33
N THR A 77 8.62 9.12 -5.93
CA THR A 77 8.74 9.91 -7.16
C THR A 77 8.43 11.39 -6.89
N ASP A 78 8.72 12.25 -7.87
CA ASP A 78 8.31 13.67 -7.90
C ASP A 78 7.57 13.93 -9.23
N PRO A 79 6.25 14.19 -9.21
CA PRO A 79 5.41 14.38 -8.02
C PRO A 79 5.18 13.08 -7.21
N PRO A 80 4.79 13.18 -5.92
CA PRO A 80 4.45 12.02 -5.09
C PRO A 80 3.33 11.19 -5.72
N GLN A 81 3.40 9.87 -5.54
CA GLN A 81 2.43 8.94 -6.11
C GLN A 81 1.65 8.18 -5.04
N ARG A 82 0.37 7.94 -5.34
CA ARG A 82 -0.49 7.10 -4.51
C ARG A 82 -0.33 5.65 -4.92
N ILE A 83 -0.02 4.80 -3.94
CA ILE A 83 0.26 3.38 -4.15
C ILE A 83 -0.75 2.54 -3.38
N GLY A 84 -1.35 1.56 -4.06
CA GLY A 84 -2.15 0.50 -3.44
C GLY A 84 -1.25 -0.47 -2.67
N LEU A 85 -1.41 -0.52 -1.35
CA LEU A 85 -0.57 -1.34 -0.46
C LEU A 85 -1.19 -2.72 -0.21
N TYR A 86 -2.50 -2.77 -0.01
CA TYR A 86 -3.27 -3.99 0.26
C TYR A 86 -4.66 -3.90 -0.37
N GLY A 87 -5.21 -5.03 -0.83
CA GLY A 87 -6.57 -5.17 -1.34
C GLY A 87 -7.51 -5.95 -0.41
N CYS A 88 -8.78 -6.06 -0.81
CA CYS A 88 -9.78 -6.88 -0.12
C CYS A 88 -9.47 -8.38 -0.23
N ASN A 89 -9.91 -9.15 0.76
CA ASN A 89 -9.75 -10.60 0.87
C ASN A 89 -10.46 -11.44 -0.22
N CYS A 90 -11.05 -10.83 -1.24
CA CYS A 90 -11.78 -11.54 -2.29
C CYS A 90 -10.87 -12.19 -3.34
N GLY A 91 -9.54 -12.12 -3.17
CA GLY A 91 -8.56 -12.75 -4.06
C GLY A 91 -8.30 -12.00 -5.37
N VAL A 92 -8.98 -10.87 -5.59
CA VAL A 92 -8.80 -9.98 -6.74
C VAL A 92 -8.37 -8.61 -6.20
N PHE A 93 -7.20 -8.14 -6.62
CA PHE A 93 -6.74 -6.79 -6.29
C PHE A 93 -7.65 -5.77 -6.99
N GLY A 94 -7.97 -4.66 -6.31
CA GLY A 94 -8.80 -3.57 -6.86
C GLY A 94 -10.07 -3.26 -6.09
N CYS A 95 -10.73 -4.26 -5.50
CA CYS A 95 -11.82 -4.00 -4.58
C CYS A 95 -11.28 -3.74 -3.17
N GLY A 96 -11.73 -2.68 -2.50
CA GLY A 96 -11.36 -2.45 -1.09
C GLY A 96 -9.87 -2.17 -0.89
N THR A 97 -9.25 -1.34 -1.72
CA THR A 97 -7.79 -1.11 -1.69
C THR A 97 -7.41 -0.07 -0.65
N LEU A 98 -6.49 -0.43 0.25
CA LEU A 98 -5.79 0.50 1.13
C LEU A 98 -4.62 1.13 0.38
N THR A 99 -4.62 2.46 0.27
CA THR A 99 -3.58 3.21 -0.42
C THR A 99 -2.85 4.17 0.52
N ALA A 100 -1.65 4.57 0.14
CA ALA A 100 -0.93 5.68 0.76
C ALA A 100 -0.28 6.56 -0.31
N LEU A 101 -0.16 7.86 -0.02
CA LEU A 101 0.69 8.75 -0.80
C LEU A 101 2.13 8.60 -0.31
N ILE A 102 3.04 8.22 -1.21
CA ILE A 102 4.46 8.00 -0.91
C ILE A 102 5.27 9.19 -1.44
N GLU A 103 6.03 9.82 -0.54
CA GLU A 103 6.79 11.03 -0.83
C GLU A 103 8.18 10.94 -0.21
N ARG A 104 9.19 11.50 -0.88
CA ARG A 104 10.51 11.71 -0.26
C ARG A 104 10.61 13.12 0.34
N ARG A 105 11.05 13.21 1.59
CA ARG A 105 11.33 14.46 2.29
C ARG A 105 12.75 14.44 2.83
N GLY A 106 13.68 14.99 2.05
CA GLY A 106 15.10 15.01 2.39
C GLY A 106 15.69 13.60 2.49
N ASP A 107 16.10 13.24 3.71
CA ASP A 107 16.64 11.94 4.10
C ASP A 107 15.58 10.95 4.59
N THR A 108 14.29 11.31 4.51
CA THR A 108 13.17 10.44 4.88
C THR A 108 12.25 10.12 3.72
N VAL A 109 11.55 8.99 3.84
CA VAL A 109 10.38 8.63 3.03
C VAL A 109 9.16 8.67 3.94
N VAL A 110 8.06 9.22 3.44
CA VAL A 110 6.83 9.41 4.22
C VAL A 110 5.67 8.74 3.50
N TRP A 111 4.90 7.95 4.24
CA TRP A 111 3.58 7.46 3.84
C TRP A 111 2.53 8.25 4.60
N ARG A 112 1.64 8.91 3.87
CA ARG A 112 0.59 9.78 4.44
C ARG A 112 -0.68 9.72 3.62
N ARG A 113 -1.73 10.41 4.10
CA ARG A 113 -3.03 10.53 3.41
C ARG A 113 -3.50 9.14 2.98
N PHE A 114 -3.74 8.26 3.94
CA PHE A 114 -4.23 6.91 3.66
C PHE A 114 -5.70 6.97 3.24
N TYR A 115 -6.06 6.17 2.24
CA TYR A 115 -7.43 6.08 1.74
C TYR A 115 -7.83 4.62 1.54
N ALA A 116 -9.12 4.34 1.72
CA ALA A 116 -9.76 3.10 1.32
C ALA A 116 -10.60 3.33 0.06
N PHE A 117 -10.21 2.69 -1.04
CA PHE A 117 -10.95 2.70 -2.30
C PHE A 117 -12.00 1.59 -2.31
N HIS A 118 -13.21 1.89 -2.78
CA HIS A 118 -14.35 0.97 -2.69
C HIS A 118 -14.74 0.34 -4.03
N ALA A 119 -14.40 1.00 -5.14
CA ALA A 119 -14.59 0.50 -6.49
C ALA A 119 -13.26 0.00 -7.06
N GLY A 120 -13.33 -0.91 -8.04
CA GLY A 120 -12.22 -1.61 -8.70
C GLY A 120 -11.24 -0.72 -9.47
N GLU A 121 -10.79 0.38 -8.89
CA GLU A 121 -9.97 1.42 -9.51
C GLU A 121 -8.47 1.09 -9.51
N TYR A 122 -8.09 -0.06 -8.95
CA TYR A 122 -6.70 -0.50 -8.88
C TYR A 122 -6.58 -1.93 -9.41
N ASP A 123 -6.23 -2.09 -10.68
CA ASP A 123 -5.89 -3.41 -11.25
C ASP A 123 -4.46 -3.86 -10.87
N GLY A 124 -3.71 -2.98 -10.18
CA GLY A 124 -2.39 -3.22 -9.58
C GLY A 124 -2.06 -2.13 -8.54
N PRO A 125 -0.82 -2.01 -8.03
CA PRO A 125 -0.47 -0.98 -7.04
C PRO A 125 -0.56 0.44 -7.58
N PHE A 126 -0.62 0.60 -8.90
CA PHE A 126 -0.97 1.83 -9.57
C PHE A 126 -2.40 1.77 -10.10
N ASN A 127 -3.05 2.94 -10.18
CA ASN A 127 -4.25 3.11 -11.00
C ASN A 127 -3.78 3.35 -12.44
N GLU A 128 -3.73 2.29 -13.27
CA GLU A 128 -3.20 2.35 -14.65
C GLU A 128 -4.05 3.24 -15.59
N ASP A 129 -5.33 3.41 -15.28
CA ASP A 129 -6.26 4.25 -16.05
C ASP A 129 -6.22 5.73 -15.64
N SER A 130 -5.57 6.06 -14.51
CA SER A 130 -5.45 7.44 -14.04
C SER A 130 -4.33 8.17 -14.78
N THR A 131 -4.71 9.24 -15.50
CA THR A 131 -3.75 10.22 -16.02
C THR A 131 -3.22 11.18 -14.93
N TRP A 132 -3.78 11.10 -13.71
CA TRP A 132 -3.39 11.89 -12.56
C TRP A 132 -2.44 11.13 -11.60
N PRO A 133 -1.39 11.78 -11.07
CA PRO A 133 -0.47 11.15 -10.11
C PRO A 133 -1.13 10.73 -8.78
N ASP A 134 -2.21 11.42 -8.40
CA ASP A 134 -3.04 11.10 -7.23
C ASP A 134 -4.53 11.08 -7.64
N PRO A 135 -5.16 9.90 -7.76
CA PRO A 135 -6.55 9.77 -8.20
C PRO A 135 -7.58 10.34 -7.21
N VAL A 136 -7.18 10.65 -5.97
CA VAL A 136 -8.06 11.35 -5.01
C VAL A 136 -8.33 12.80 -5.42
N ASP A 137 -7.35 13.41 -6.12
CA ASP A 137 -7.40 14.82 -6.50
C ASP A 137 -7.83 14.96 -7.99
N ASP A 138 -8.38 13.90 -8.60
CA ASP A 138 -8.93 13.91 -9.96
C ASP A 138 -10.26 14.72 -10.00
N PRO A 139 -10.33 15.85 -10.72
CA PRO A 139 -11.53 16.67 -10.79
C PRO A 139 -12.69 16.00 -11.56
N ASP A 140 -12.40 14.97 -12.37
CA ASP A 140 -13.38 14.28 -13.21
C ASP A 140 -13.90 12.98 -12.55
N ALA A 141 -13.39 12.64 -11.35
CA ALA A 141 -13.82 11.45 -10.62
C ALA A 141 -15.30 11.55 -10.20
N ASP A 142 -16.03 10.45 -10.39
CA ASP A 142 -17.40 10.33 -9.91
C ASP A 142 -17.42 10.42 -8.37
N ALA A 143 -18.26 11.31 -7.83
CA ALA A 143 -18.39 11.55 -6.40
C ALA A 143 -18.75 10.28 -5.62
N ASP A 144 -19.46 9.34 -6.24
CA ASP A 144 -19.85 8.06 -5.63
C ASP A 144 -18.72 7.02 -5.64
N LEU A 145 -17.66 7.27 -6.41
CA LEU A 145 -16.45 6.45 -6.49
C LEU A 145 -15.31 7.02 -5.63
N LEU A 146 -15.46 8.23 -5.09
CA LEU A 146 -14.44 8.83 -4.24
C LEU A 146 -14.09 7.94 -3.04
N PRO A 147 -12.79 7.73 -2.78
CA PRO A 147 -12.35 6.88 -1.70
C PRO A 147 -12.59 7.52 -0.31
N ASP A 148 -12.78 6.70 0.70
CA ASP A 148 -12.87 7.16 2.09
C ASP A 148 -11.45 7.47 2.63
N GLN A 149 -11.22 8.72 3.04
CA GLN A 149 -9.99 9.08 3.76
C GLN A 149 -9.96 8.40 5.13
N LEU A 150 -8.85 7.75 5.44
CA LEU A 150 -8.61 7.13 6.74
C LEU A 150 -7.86 8.09 7.66
N ASP A 151 -8.28 8.15 8.93
CA ASP A 151 -7.60 8.90 9.98
C ASP A 151 -6.50 8.02 10.58
N LEU A 152 -5.43 7.84 9.81
CA LEU A 152 -4.25 7.07 10.16
C LEU A 152 -3.02 7.98 10.32
N PRO A 153 -2.11 7.67 11.27
CA PRO A 153 -0.90 8.46 11.47
C PRO A 153 0.00 8.45 10.23
N THR A 154 0.78 9.52 10.08
CA THR A 154 1.86 9.54 9.09
C THR A 154 2.97 8.58 9.51
N VAL A 155 3.42 7.72 8.58
CA VAL A 155 4.55 6.81 8.79
C VAL A 155 5.79 7.39 8.12
N THR A 156 6.89 7.49 8.87
CA THR A 156 8.16 8.04 8.39
C THR A 156 9.23 6.95 8.42
N PHE A 157 10.06 6.88 7.39
CA PHE A 157 11.16 5.95 7.25
C PHE A 157 12.46 6.70 6.95
N ASP A 158 13.58 6.14 7.37
CA ASP A 158 14.89 6.54 6.84
C ASP A 158 14.99 6.16 5.36
N ALA A 159 15.40 7.09 4.50
CA ALA A 159 15.33 6.88 3.05
C ALA A 159 16.38 5.91 2.52
N GLU A 160 17.52 5.75 3.19
CA GLU A 160 18.55 4.79 2.80
C GLU A 160 18.10 3.38 3.19
N GLN A 161 17.67 3.20 4.43
CA GLN A 161 17.11 1.94 4.94
C GLN A 161 15.93 1.46 4.10
N TYR A 162 15.02 2.39 3.75
CA TYR A 162 13.86 2.11 2.91
C TYR A 162 14.27 1.57 1.55
N ARG A 163 15.18 2.26 0.84
CA ARG A 163 15.66 1.83 -0.47
C ARG A 163 16.40 0.50 -0.41
N GLN A 164 17.24 0.31 0.61
CA GLN A 164 17.99 -0.93 0.77
C GLN A 164 17.05 -2.13 0.92
N VAL A 165 16.02 -2.00 1.77
CA VAL A 165 15.05 -3.09 1.97
C VAL A 165 14.27 -3.43 0.71
N LEU A 166 13.88 -2.42 -0.09
CA LEU A 166 13.22 -2.68 -1.36
C LEU A 166 14.15 -3.36 -2.37
N ALA A 167 15.41 -2.94 -2.44
CA ALA A 167 16.41 -3.54 -3.32
C ALA A 167 16.72 -4.99 -2.92
N ASP A 168 16.85 -5.27 -1.63
CA ASP A 168 17.07 -6.61 -1.10
C ASP A 168 15.87 -7.52 -1.40
N ALA A 169 14.65 -7.01 -1.19
CA ALA A 169 13.42 -7.75 -1.47
C ALA A 169 13.26 -8.07 -2.97
N ALA A 170 13.49 -7.10 -3.84
CA ALA A 170 13.43 -7.29 -5.30
C ALA A 170 14.48 -8.30 -5.78
N SER A 171 15.71 -8.20 -5.25
CA SER A 171 16.80 -9.13 -5.58
C SER A 171 16.51 -10.55 -5.09
N GLY A 172 15.98 -10.68 -3.87
CA GLY A 172 15.58 -11.97 -3.30
C GLY A 172 14.45 -12.63 -4.08
N TRP A 173 13.44 -11.84 -4.47
CA TRP A 173 12.34 -12.29 -5.33
C TRP A 173 12.84 -12.79 -6.68
N SER A 174 13.60 -11.94 -7.40
CA SER A 174 14.17 -12.26 -8.72
C SER A 174 15.04 -13.52 -8.69
N SER A 175 15.84 -13.70 -7.63
CA SER A 175 16.71 -14.88 -7.49
C SER A 175 15.94 -16.18 -7.28
N ALA A 176 14.81 -16.12 -6.57
CA ALA A 176 14.01 -17.29 -6.24
C ALA A 176 13.04 -17.69 -7.36
N HIS A 177 12.62 -16.76 -8.23
CA HIS A 177 11.54 -16.99 -9.20
C HIS A 177 11.87 -16.55 -10.64
N GLY A 178 13.09 -16.13 -10.97
CA GLY A 178 13.39 -15.62 -12.32
C GLY A 178 12.68 -14.30 -12.61
N ARG A 179 12.73 -13.80 -13.85
CA ARG A 179 12.00 -12.57 -14.22
C ARG A 179 10.58 -12.92 -14.68
N ARG A 180 9.66 -11.96 -14.64
CA ARG A 180 8.24 -12.09 -15.06
C ARG A 180 8.02 -12.80 -16.42
N ASN A 181 9.00 -12.76 -17.32
CA ASN A 181 8.95 -13.40 -18.65
C ASN A 181 9.06 -14.94 -18.65
N ASP A 182 9.36 -15.56 -17.51
CA ASP A 182 9.56 -17.02 -17.41
C ASP A 182 8.28 -17.77 -16.98
N TRP A 183 7.16 -17.06 -16.84
CA TRP A 183 5.91 -17.57 -16.24
C TRP A 183 4.68 -17.55 -17.17
N THR A 184 4.87 -17.27 -18.46
CA THR A 184 3.82 -17.32 -19.49
C THR A 184 3.77 -18.67 -20.22
#